data_AF-A0A7K7EGL3-F1
#
_entry.id   AF-A0A7K7EGL3-F1
#
_cell.length_a   1.000
_cell.length_b   1.000
_cell.length_c   1.000
_cell.angle_alpha   90.00
_cell.angle_beta   90.00
_cell.angle_gamma   90.00
#
_symmetry.space_group_name_H-M   'P 1'
#
loop_
_entity.id
_entity.type
_entity.pdbx_description
1 polymer ?
#
loop_
_entity_poly.entity_id
_entity_poly.type
_entity_poly.pdbx_seq_one_letter_code
_entity_poly.pdbx_strand_id
1 'polypeptide(L)'
;GSGDGQGQILQRFPEKDWEDNPFPQGIELFCQPSGWQLFPERNPPTFFVAVLTDINSERHYCACFTFWEAVESPQVRGHGNGG
;
A
#
# COMPACT_ATOMS: atom_id res chain seq x y z
N GLY A 1 1.49 -15.59 11.96
CA GLY A 1 2.34 -15.27 10.82
C GLY A 1 1.58 -15.60 9.57
N SER A 2 1.72 -14.76 8.53
CA SER A 2 1.05 -14.87 7.22
C SER A 2 -0.38 -14.31 7.16
N GLY A 3 -0.52 -13.02 7.46
CA GLY A 3 -1.58 -12.21 6.90
C GLY A 3 -0.94 -11.36 5.81
N ASP A 4 -0.79 -11.91 4.60
CA ASP A 4 -0.19 -11.18 3.49
C ASP A 4 -1.18 -10.08 3.05
N GLY A 5 -0.99 -8.88 3.59
CA GLY A 5 -1.61 -7.69 3.01
C GLY A 5 -1.01 -7.49 1.62
N GLN A 6 -1.85 -7.16 0.63
CA GLN A 6 -1.41 -6.77 -0.69
C GLN A 6 -1.75 -5.30 -0.92
N GLY A 7 -0.92 -4.63 -1.71
CA GLY A 7 -1.22 -3.28 -2.15
C GLY A 7 -2.46 -3.28 -3.05
N GLN A 8 -3.29 -2.25 -2.94
CA GLN A 8 -4.44 -2.04 -3.80
C GLN A 8 -4.43 -0.60 -4.31
N ILE A 9 -4.63 -0.44 -5.63
CA ILE A 9 -4.83 0.87 -6.24
C ILE A 9 -6.26 1.32 -5.96
N LEU A 10 -6.42 2.26 -5.02
CA LEU A 10 -7.73 2.83 -4.69
C LEU A 10 -8.16 3.92 -5.68
N GLN A 11 -7.20 4.71 -6.16
CA GLN A 11 -7.40 5.77 -7.12
C GLN A 11 -6.12 5.95 -7.95
N ARG A 12 -6.28 6.31 -9.21
CA ARG A 12 -5.18 6.69 -10.09
C ARG A 12 -5.57 7.88 -10.95
N PHE A 13 -4.56 8.60 -11.43
CA PHE A 13 -4.71 9.63 -12.44
C PHE A 13 -3.63 9.44 -13.53
N PRO A 14 -3.98 9.49 -14.83
CA PRO A 14 -5.35 9.51 -15.35
C PRO A 14 -6.11 8.21 -15.01
N GLU A 15 -7.44 8.27 -14.95
CA GLU A 15 -8.27 7.10 -14.58
C GLU A 15 -8.17 5.95 -15.60
N LYS A 16 -7.92 6.31 -16.86
CA LYS A 16 -7.79 5.39 -17.98
C LYS A 16 -6.39 5.48 -18.55
N ASP A 17 -5.89 4.35 -19.01
CA ASP A 17 -4.64 4.29 -19.75
C ASP A 17 -4.81 4.99 -21.09
N TRP A 18 -3.81 5.77 -21.48
CA TRP A 18 -3.70 6.33 -22.82
C TRP A 18 -2.69 5.48 -23.60
N GLU A 19 -2.88 5.35 -24.91
CA GLU A 19 -2.05 4.45 -25.75
C GLU A 19 -0.55 4.68 -25.57
N ASP A 20 -0.14 5.94 -25.45
CA ASP A 20 1.27 6.32 -25.25
C ASP A 20 1.71 6.40 -23.78
N ASN A 21 0.77 6.34 -22.83
CA ASN A 21 1.06 6.53 -21.42
C ASN A 21 0.20 5.60 -20.55
N PRO A 22 0.52 4.29 -20.54
CA PRO A 22 -0.14 3.34 -19.66
C PRO A 22 0.25 3.60 -18.21
N PHE A 23 -0.66 3.30 -17.28
CA PHE A 23 -0.35 3.32 -15.86
C PHE A 23 0.72 2.25 -15.53
N PRO A 24 1.75 2.58 -14.72
CA PRO A 24 2.77 1.62 -14.34
C PRO A 24 2.18 0.41 -13.62
N GLN A 25 2.38 -0.79 -14.18
CA GLN A 25 1.88 -2.04 -13.59
C GLN A 25 2.69 -2.41 -12.35
N GLY A 26 2.01 -2.86 -11.29
CA GLY A 26 2.65 -3.36 -10.06
C GLY A 26 3.28 -2.27 -9.20
N ILE A 27 2.96 -0.99 -9.43
CA ILE A 27 3.49 0.14 -8.65
C ILE A 27 3.19 0.00 -7.15
N GLU A 28 2.05 -0.60 -6.81
CA GLU A 28 1.62 -0.88 -5.45
C GLU A 28 2.55 -1.80 -4.66
N LEU A 29 3.36 -2.60 -5.36
CA LEU A 29 4.36 -3.48 -4.75
C LEU A 29 5.54 -2.69 -4.15
N PHE A 30 5.76 -1.47 -4.63
CA PHE A 30 6.88 -0.61 -4.23
C PHE A 30 6.45 0.49 -3.26
N CYS A 31 5.14 0.73 -3.12
CA CYS A 31 4.58 1.69 -2.19
C CYS A 31 4.76 1.30 -0.71
N GLN A 32 5.08 0.02 -0.40
CA GLN A 32 5.41 -0.45 0.94
C GLN A 32 6.66 -1.35 0.91
N PRO A 33 7.87 -0.80 1.05
CA PRO A 33 9.12 -1.57 0.92
C PRO A 33 9.31 -2.58 2.05
N SER A 34 8.70 -2.35 3.21
CA SER A 34 8.69 -3.29 4.34
C SER A 34 7.56 -4.32 4.26
N GLY A 35 6.77 -4.31 3.19
CA GLY A 35 5.57 -5.12 3.05
C GLY A 35 4.40 -4.60 3.88
N TRP A 36 3.28 -5.32 3.82
CA TRP A 36 2.03 -4.95 4.48
C TRP A 36 1.90 -5.76 5.77
N GLN A 37 2.35 -5.19 6.87
CA GLN A 37 2.36 -5.83 8.18
C GLN A 37 1.70 -4.93 9.22
N LEU A 38 1.08 -5.54 10.23
CA LEU A 38 0.55 -4.82 11.38
C LEU A 38 1.65 -4.63 12.42
N PHE A 39 1.69 -3.44 12.99
CA PHE A 39 2.56 -3.11 14.10
C PHE A 39 1.71 -2.71 15.32
N PRO A 40 2.14 -3.08 16.55
CA PRO A 40 1.44 -2.69 17.77
C PRO A 40 1.61 -1.20 18.10
N GLU A 41 2.65 -0.57 17.53
CA GLU A 41 2.99 0.84 17.76
C GLU A 41 2.51 1.71 16.60
N ARG A 42 2.31 3.01 16.87
CA ARG A 42 2.02 3.98 15.81
C ARG A 42 3.32 4.39 15.12
N ASN A 43 3.41 4.08 13.83
CA ASN A 43 4.52 4.53 13.00
C ASN A 43 4.23 5.93 12.41
N PRO A 44 5.25 6.82 12.35
CA PRO A 44 5.10 8.11 11.69
C PRO A 44 4.97 7.93 10.16
N PRO A 45 4.38 8.90 9.45
CA PRO A 45 4.43 8.93 7.99
C PRO A 45 5.87 8.98 7.48
N THR A 46 6.13 8.36 6.33
CA THR A 46 7.45 8.34 5.70
C THR A 46 7.37 8.78 4.25
N PHE A 47 8.44 9.43 3.79
CA PHE A 47 8.64 9.79 2.39
C PHE A 47 9.92 9.14 1.88
N PHE A 48 9.84 8.49 0.72
CA PHE A 48 10.99 7.89 0.06
C PHE A 48 10.82 7.92 -1.46
N VAL A 49 11.91 7.64 -2.18
CA VAL A 49 11.88 7.48 -3.63
C VAL A 49 12.22 6.04 -3.98
N ALA A 50 11.28 5.32 -4.60
CA ALA A 50 11.55 4.03 -5.22
C ALA A 50 12.10 4.24 -6.63
N VAL A 51 13.12 3.47 -7.02
CA VAL A 51 13.71 3.52 -8.37
C VAL A 51 13.38 2.22 -9.08
N LEU A 52 12.54 2.30 -10.10
CA LEU A 52 12.15 1.17 -10.95
C LEU A 52 12.98 1.21 -12.22
N THR A 53 13.64 0.09 -12.53
CA THR A 53 14.41 -0.04 -13.77
C THR A 53 13.63 -0.93 -14.72
N ASP A 54 13.35 -0.45 -15.92
CA ASP A 54 12.62 -1.22 -16.93
C ASP A 54 13.55 -2.10 -17.80
N ILE A 55 12.94 -2.81 -18.74
CA ILE A 55 13.66 -3.71 -19.67
C ILE A 55 14.62 -2.97 -20.61
N ASN A 56 14.40 -1.67 -20.84
CA ASN A 56 15.27 -0.81 -21.64
C ASN A 56 16.38 -0.15 -20.81
N SER A 57 16.49 -0.48 -19.52
CA SER A 57 17.42 0.12 -18.56
C SER A 57 17.14 1.59 -18.23
N GLU A 58 15.95 2.10 -18.55
CA GLU A 58 15.52 3.41 -18.10
C GLU A 58 15.12 3.37 -16.62
N ARG A 59 15.32 4.50 -15.93
CA ARG A 59 15.04 4.63 -14.50
C ARG A 59 13.81 5.51 -14.27
N HIS A 60 12.78 4.92 -13.67
CA HIS A 60 11.58 5.61 -13.23
C HIS A 60 11.68 5.91 -11.73
N TYR A 61 11.55 7.18 -11.37
CA TYR A 61 11.65 7.65 -9.98
C TYR A 61 10.24 7.87 -9.41
N CYS A 62 9.87 7.07 -8.43
CA CYS A 62 8.56 7.08 -7.82
C CYS A 62 8.64 7.69 -6.42
N ALA A 63 8.09 8.90 -6.27
CA ALA A 63 7.94 9.52 -4.97
C ALA A 63 6.80 8.83 -4.20
N CYS A 64 7.13 8.23 -3.07
CA CYS A 64 6.18 7.51 -2.23
C CYS A 64 6.01 8.26 -0.91
N PHE A 65 4.77 8.65 -0.61
CA PHE A 65 4.37 9.14 0.71
C PHE A 65 3.47 8.09 1.34
N THR A 66 3.87 7.57 2.50
CA THR A 66 3.18 6.47 3.16
C THR A 66 2.77 6.88 4.56
N PHE A 67 1.57 6.49 4.95
CA PHE A 67 1.01 6.74 6.28
C PHE A 67 0.43 5.46 6.85
N TRP A 68 0.23 5.46 8.17
CA TRP A 68 -0.26 4.32 8.92
C TRP A 68 -1.61 4.69 9.55
N GLU A 69 -2.55 3.75 9.53
CA GLU A 69 -3.84 3.89 10.18
C GLU A 69 -4.05 2.75 11.20
N ALA A 70 -4.85 3.01 12.22
CA ALA A 70 -5.19 1.97 13.19
C ALA A 70 -6.23 1.03 12.57
N VAL A 71 -6.00 -0.28 12.70
CA VAL A 71 -7.01 -1.27 12.35
C VAL A 71 -8.09 -1.24 13.44
N GLU A 72 -9.35 -1.06 13.04
CA GLU A 72 -10.46 -1.23 13.95
C GLU A 72 -10.49 -2.69 14.42
N SER A 73 -10.30 -2.93 15.72
CA SER A 73 -10.52 -4.24 16.30
C SER A 73 -11.96 -4.64 15.99
N PRO A 74 -12.24 -5.80 15.36
CA PRO A 74 -13.58 -6.34 15.35
C PRO A 74 -13.92 -6.64 16.80
N GLN A 75 -14.63 -5.72 17.44
CA GLN A 75 -15.11 -5.90 18.80
C GLN A 75 -15.90 -7.20 18.75
N VAL A 76 -15.40 -8.21 19.46
CA VAL A 76 -16.18 -9.41 19.78
C VAL A 76 -17.47 -8.84 20.36
N ARG A 77 -18.57 -8.91 19.61
CA ARG A 77 -19.89 -8.57 20.15
C ARG A 77 -20.05 -9.48 21.35
N GLY A 78 -19.82 -8.90 22.53
CA GLY A 78 -19.97 -9.60 23.77
C GLY A 78 -21.42 -10.04 23.83
N HIS A 79 -21.65 -11.34 23.61
CA HIS A 79 -22.80 -12.00 24.19
C HIS A 79 -22.53 -12.12 25.69
N GLY A 80 -22.60 -10.98 26.38
CA GLY A 80 -22.99 -10.93 27.76
C GLY A 80 -24.47 -10.57 27.80
N ASN A 81 -25.31 -11.55 28.12
CA ASN A 81 -26.09 -11.58 29.37
C ASN A 81 -27.43 -12.33 29.19
N GLY A 82 -27.72 -13.25 30.11
CA GLY A 82 -29.10 -13.68 30.39
C GLY A 82 -29.26 -15.11 30.88
N GLY A 83 -29.30 -15.30 32.21
CA GLY A 83 -29.93 -16.46 32.87
C GLY A 83 -28.98 -17.52 33.39
#